data_AF-A0A950Z945-F1
#
_entry.id   AF-A0A950Z945-F1
#
_cell.length_a   1.000
_cell.length_b   1.000
_cell.length_c   1.000
_cell.angle_alpha   90.00
_cell.angle_beta   90.00
_cell.angle_gamma   90.00
#
_symmetry.space_group_name_H-M   'P 1'
#
loop_
_entity.id
_entity.type
_entity.pdbx_description
1 polymer ?
#
loop_
_entity_poly.entity_id
_entity_poly.type
_entity_poly.pdbx_seq_one_letter_code
_entity_poly.pdbx_strand_id
1 'polypeptide(L)'
;TDDHLEMSLPPTFIERMPDDEHVQAGLDGPIVLAGDLGDGGLTPDLITSPNAPQLRRLPINVPTFRARSDEPAWWIKPGDRPLAFRTTDQQTNVTLVPLNSVSGTRHSVYWQVL
;
A
#
# COMPACT_ATOMS: atom_id res chain seq x y z
N THR A 1 -40.01 -18.32 8.61
CA THR A 1 -39.30 -18.01 7.37
C THR A 1 -38.04 -17.29 7.75
N ASP A 2 -36.90 -17.78 7.30
CA ASP A 2 -35.57 -17.27 7.64
C ASP A 2 -35.07 -16.44 6.45
N ASP A 3 -34.99 -15.13 6.61
CA ASP A 3 -34.57 -14.21 5.55
C ASP A 3 -33.05 -14.05 5.58
N HIS A 4 -32.40 -14.31 4.45
CA HIS A 4 -30.95 -14.13 4.26
C HIS A 4 -30.70 -13.11 3.13
N LEU A 5 -29.73 -12.22 3.35
CA LEU A 5 -29.25 -11.28 2.34
C LEU A 5 -27.74 -11.45 2.18
N GLU A 6 -27.30 -11.77 0.97
CA GLU A 6 -25.89 -11.78 0.60
C GLU A 6 -25.50 -10.43 0.00
N MET A 7 -24.36 -9.89 0.43
CA MET A 7 -23.77 -8.66 -0.10
C MET A 7 -22.30 -8.92 -0.44
N SER A 8 -21.85 -8.39 -1.57
CA SER A 8 -20.44 -8.40 -1.98
C SER A 8 -19.82 -7.03 -1.80
N LEU A 9 -18.63 -6.97 -1.20
CA LEU A 9 -17.82 -5.76 -1.22
C LEU A 9 -17.23 -5.55 -2.63
N PRO A 10 -16.99 -4.28 -3.03
CA PRO A 10 -16.22 -3.99 -4.22
C PRO A 10 -14.83 -4.64 -4.13
N PRO A 11 -14.26 -5.09 -5.25
CA PRO A 11 -12.85 -5.49 -5.29
C PRO A 11 -11.96 -4.29 -4.98
N THR A 12 -10.65 -4.52 -4.92
CA THR A 12 -9.65 -3.50 -4.62
C THR A 12 -9.90 -2.20 -5.38
N PHE A 13 -9.95 -1.08 -4.66
CA PHE A 13 -10.23 0.24 -5.22
C PHE A 13 -9.18 1.25 -4.78
N ILE A 14 -9.22 2.42 -5.43
CA ILE A 14 -8.31 3.53 -5.17
C ILE A 14 -9.05 4.64 -4.45
N GLU A 15 -8.49 5.11 -3.35
CA GLU A 15 -8.86 6.38 -2.71
C GLU A 15 -7.85 7.45 -3.13
N ARG A 16 -8.33 8.57 -3.64
CA ARG A 16 -7.48 9.73 -3.99
C ARG A 16 -7.47 10.71 -2.84
N MET A 17 -6.33 11.34 -2.59
CA MET A 17 -6.25 12.40 -1.60
C MET A 17 -7.13 13.59 -2.02
N PRO A 18 -7.87 14.22 -1.08
CA PRO A 18 -8.76 15.33 -1.42
C PRO A 18 -8.05 16.58 -1.95
N ASP A 19 -6.79 16.77 -1.60
CA ASP A 19 -5.95 17.92 -1.96
C ASP A 19 -5.02 17.67 -3.17
N ASP A 20 -4.71 16.41 -3.47
CA ASP A 20 -3.93 16.01 -4.65
C ASP A 20 -4.39 14.66 -5.20
N GLU A 21 -5.06 14.67 -6.35
CA GLU A 21 -5.60 13.46 -6.98
C GLU A 21 -4.53 12.47 -7.48
N HIS A 22 -3.28 12.94 -7.62
CA HIS A 22 -2.13 12.11 -7.98
C HIS A 22 -1.55 11.37 -6.77
N VAL A 23 -1.99 11.70 -5.56
CA VAL A 23 -1.64 10.94 -4.35
C VAL A 23 -2.77 9.96 -4.06
N GLN A 24 -2.45 8.67 -4.14
CA GLN A 24 -3.45 7.61 -4.14
C GLN A 24 -3.11 6.52 -3.11
N ALA A 25 -4.15 5.93 -2.50
CA ALA A 25 -4.07 4.76 -1.63
C ALA A 25 -4.90 3.61 -2.21
N GLY A 26 -4.39 2.38 -2.09
CA GLY A 26 -5.11 1.17 -2.45
C GLY A 26 -5.86 0.58 -1.25
N LEU A 27 -7.11 0.18 -1.44
CA LEU A 27 -7.96 -0.40 -0.41
C LEU A 27 -8.61 -1.70 -0.90
N ASP A 28 -8.75 -2.67 0.00
CA ASP A 28 -9.57 -3.87 -0.20
C ASP A 28 -10.70 -3.87 0.83
N GLY A 29 -11.91 -3.47 0.40
CA GLY A 29 -12.98 -3.13 1.33
C GLY A 29 -12.54 -2.03 2.31
N PRO A 30 -12.67 -2.21 3.64
CA PRO A 30 -12.22 -1.24 4.63
C PRO A 30 -10.71 -1.33 4.95
N ILE A 31 -9.97 -2.23 4.30
CA ILE A 31 -8.57 -2.52 4.63
C ILE A 31 -7.66 -1.64 3.78
N VAL A 32 -6.86 -0.80 4.44
CA VAL A 32 -5.80 -0.01 3.79
C VAL A 32 -4.62 -0.91 3.45
N LEU A 33 -4.18 -0.86 2.19
CA LEU A 33 -3.02 -1.59 1.70
C LEU A 33 -1.76 -0.72 1.81
N ALA A 34 -0.73 -1.25 2.46
CA ALA A 34 0.59 -0.66 2.58
C ALA A 34 1.58 -1.45 1.72
N GLY A 35 2.45 -0.74 1.01
CA GLY A 35 3.52 -1.37 0.26
C GLY A 35 4.71 -1.67 1.15
N ASP A 36 5.17 -2.91 1.11
CA ASP A 36 6.39 -3.33 1.77
C ASP A 36 7.60 -2.85 0.96
N LEU A 37 8.36 -1.91 1.52
CA LEU A 37 9.57 -1.35 0.92
C LEU A 37 10.84 -2.00 1.50
N GLY A 38 10.69 -3.05 2.31
CA GLY A 38 11.78 -3.75 2.97
C GLY A 38 12.39 -2.99 4.15
N ASP A 39 13.49 -3.51 4.66
CA ASP A 39 14.16 -3.07 5.88
C ASP A 39 15.41 -2.23 5.63
N GLY A 40 15.65 -1.79 4.38
CA GLY A 40 16.86 -1.10 3.95
C GLY A 40 17.35 -0.02 4.92
N GLY A 41 18.38 -0.36 5.71
CA GLY A 41 19.03 0.52 6.68
C GLY A 41 18.30 0.71 8.02
N LEU A 42 17.23 -0.02 8.31
CA LEU A 42 16.60 -0.05 9.62
C LEU A 42 17.36 -1.02 10.54
N THR A 43 18.12 -0.48 11.49
CA THR A 43 18.68 -1.29 12.58
C THR A 43 17.66 -1.41 13.71
N PRO A 44 17.71 -2.46 14.55
CA PRO A 44 16.83 -2.60 15.71
C PRO A 44 16.82 -1.35 16.59
N ASP A 45 17.99 -0.73 16.80
CA ASP A 45 18.12 0.52 17.57
C ASP A 45 17.38 1.70 16.93
N LEU A 46 17.23 1.74 15.60
CA LEU A 46 16.40 2.73 14.93
C LEU A 46 14.90 2.44 15.07
N ILE A 47 14.50 1.21 15.38
CA ILE A 47 13.08 0.83 15.50
C ILE A 47 12.60 0.96 16.95
N THR A 48 13.47 0.69 17.94
CA THR A 48 13.08 0.53 19.36
C THR A 48 13.69 1.55 20.31
N SER A 49 14.59 2.43 19.87
CA SER A 49 15.22 3.41 20.77
C SER A 49 14.20 4.44 21.31
N PRO A 50 14.25 4.78 22.62
CA PRO A 50 13.39 5.81 23.22
C PRO A 50 13.63 7.21 22.64
N ASN A 51 14.75 7.41 21.94
CA ASN A 51 14.94 8.52 21.02
C ASN A 51 14.51 8.03 19.63
N ALA A 52 13.29 8.39 19.21
CA ALA A 52 12.74 8.03 17.91
C ALA A 52 13.79 8.16 16.79
N PRO A 53 13.83 7.24 15.81
CA PRO A 53 14.83 7.26 14.76
C PRO A 53 14.93 8.65 14.14
N GLN A 54 16.14 9.16 13.97
CA GLN A 54 16.39 10.32 13.10
C GLN A 54 16.15 9.89 11.64
N LEU A 55 14.88 9.61 11.30
CA LEU A 55 14.41 9.13 10.00
C LEU A 55 14.87 10.04 8.85
N ARG A 56 15.14 11.32 9.15
CA ARG A 56 15.63 12.34 8.21
C ARG A 56 16.97 12.03 7.53
N ARG A 57 17.73 11.00 7.93
CA ARG A 57 19.07 10.74 7.39
C ARG A 57 19.18 9.56 6.42
N LEU A 58 18.14 8.74 6.27
CA LEU A 58 18.17 7.61 5.35
C LEU A 58 17.20 7.87 4.20
N PRO A 59 17.69 8.21 2.99
CA PRO A 59 16.82 8.35 1.83
C PRO A 59 16.13 7.02 1.55
N ILE A 60 14.80 7.04 1.48
CA ILE A 60 13.99 5.91 1.04
C ILE A 60 13.59 6.18 -0.39
N ASN A 61 13.85 5.24 -1.30
CA ASN A 61 13.32 5.32 -2.64
C ASN A 61 11.89 4.78 -2.64
N VAL A 62 10.91 5.68 -2.62
CA VAL A 62 9.49 5.32 -2.78
C VAL A 62 9.16 5.39 -4.26
N PRO A 63 8.76 4.28 -4.92
CA PRO A 63 8.45 4.30 -6.34
C PRO A 63 7.20 5.13 -6.64
N THR A 64 7.19 5.69 -7.85
CA THR A 64 6.01 6.31 -8.47
C THR A 64 5.35 5.29 -9.39
N PHE A 65 4.02 5.31 -9.46
CA PHE A 65 3.25 4.40 -10.31
C PHE A 65 2.55 5.13 -11.45
N ARG A 66 2.05 4.36 -12.41
CA ARG A 66 1.26 4.80 -13.55
C ARG A 66 -0.12 4.19 -13.49
N ALA A 67 -1.14 5.04 -13.55
CA ALA A 67 -2.53 4.61 -13.66
C ALA A 67 -3.02 4.68 -15.11
N ARG A 68 -3.94 3.79 -15.46
CA ARG A 68 -4.78 3.94 -16.64
C ARG A 68 -6.02 4.73 -16.24
N SER A 69 -6.42 5.67 -17.09
CA SER A 69 -7.53 6.59 -16.81
C SER A 69 -8.88 5.88 -16.71
N ASP A 70 -9.06 4.75 -17.40
CA ASP A 70 -10.28 3.94 -17.46
C ASP A 70 -10.41 2.95 -16.29
N GLU A 71 -9.31 2.60 -15.62
CA GLU A 71 -9.28 1.61 -14.54
C GLU A 71 -8.24 2.02 -13.48
N PRO A 72 -8.61 2.85 -12.48
CA PRO A 72 -7.64 3.41 -11.52
C PRO A 72 -6.86 2.36 -10.73
N ALA A 73 -7.51 1.24 -10.38
CA ALA A 73 -6.90 0.13 -9.66
C ALA A 73 -6.17 -0.87 -10.57
N TRP A 74 -6.05 -0.62 -11.88
CA TRP A 74 -5.53 -1.61 -12.85
C TRP A 74 -4.14 -2.13 -12.47
N TRP A 75 -3.31 -1.26 -11.87
CA TRP A 75 -1.93 -1.54 -11.53
C TRP A 75 -1.79 -2.40 -10.29
N ILE A 76 -2.88 -2.66 -9.55
CA ILE A 76 -2.90 -3.53 -8.38
C ILE A 76 -3.59 -4.85 -8.75
N LYS A 77 -2.89 -5.97 -8.60
CA LYS A 77 -3.45 -7.30 -8.87
C LYS A 77 -3.33 -8.19 -7.63
N PRO A 78 -4.24 -9.17 -7.45
CA PRO A 78 -4.07 -10.19 -6.43
C PRO A 78 -2.73 -10.90 -6.56
N GLY A 79 -2.06 -11.14 -5.44
CA GLY A 79 -0.87 -11.97 -5.35
C GLY A 79 -1.20 -13.42 -4.98
N ASP A 80 -0.19 -14.15 -4.52
CA ASP A 80 -0.29 -15.60 -4.29
C ASP A 80 -0.98 -15.98 -2.95
N ARG A 81 -1.30 -14.99 -2.10
CA ARG A 81 -1.86 -15.22 -0.76
C ARG A 81 -3.07 -14.31 -0.51
N PRO A 82 -4.03 -14.72 0.35
CA PRO A 82 -5.15 -13.87 0.75
C PRO A 82 -4.67 -12.52 1.29
N LEU A 83 -5.34 -11.45 0.86
CA LEU A 83 -5.01 -10.05 1.19
C LEU A 83 -3.59 -9.62 0.82
N ALA A 84 -2.86 -10.40 0.01
CA ALA A 84 -1.61 -9.96 -0.57
C ALA A 84 -1.86 -9.55 -2.02
N PHE A 85 -1.36 -8.38 -2.40
CA PHE A 85 -1.48 -7.83 -3.73
C PHE A 85 -0.09 -7.44 -4.23
N ARG A 86 0.01 -7.21 -5.54
CA ARG A 86 1.25 -6.78 -6.17
C ARG A 86 0.95 -5.70 -7.19
N THR A 87 1.83 -4.70 -7.24
CA THR A 87 1.80 -3.78 -8.36
C THR A 87 2.32 -4.46 -9.63
N THR A 88 1.76 -4.12 -10.78
CA THR A 88 2.08 -4.72 -12.08
C THR A 88 2.35 -3.65 -13.12
N ASP A 89 3.21 -3.98 -14.09
CA ASP A 89 3.60 -3.09 -15.19
C ASP A 89 4.15 -1.72 -14.77
N GLN A 90 4.72 -1.65 -13.55
CA GLN A 90 5.41 -0.48 -13.03
C GLN A 90 6.93 -0.60 -13.24
N GLN A 91 7.66 0.52 -13.12
CA GLN A 91 9.12 0.50 -13.14
C GLN A 91 9.70 -0.37 -12.02
N THR A 92 9.08 -0.27 -10.84
CA THR A 92 9.37 -1.11 -9.67
C THR A 92 8.06 -1.66 -9.14
N ASN A 93 7.89 -2.97 -9.20
CA ASN A 93 6.72 -3.63 -8.64
C ASN A 93 6.89 -3.87 -7.13
N VAL A 94 5.85 -3.54 -6.36
CA VAL A 94 5.83 -3.58 -4.89
C VAL A 94 4.75 -4.54 -4.43
N THR A 95 5.02 -5.27 -3.34
CA THR A 95 4.01 -6.08 -2.66
C THR A 95 3.18 -5.18 -1.75
N LEU A 96 1.86 -5.22 -1.90
CA LEU A 96 0.92 -4.50 -1.05
C LEU A 96 0.22 -5.47 -0.09
N VAL A 97 0.22 -5.17 1.19
CA VAL A 97 -0.37 -6.00 2.26
C VAL A 97 -1.21 -5.13 3.20
N PRO A 98 -2.08 -5.70 4.05
CA PRO A 98 -2.83 -4.92 5.02
C PRO A 98 -1.89 -4.13 5.92
N LEU A 99 -2.14 -2.84 6.11
CA LEU A 99 -1.29 -1.96 6.93
C LEU A 99 -1.06 -2.52 8.34
N ASN A 100 -2.07 -3.14 8.95
CA ASN A 100 -2.00 -3.75 10.28
C ASN A 100 -1.10 -5.01 10.35
N SER A 101 -0.65 -5.53 9.21
CA SER A 101 0.27 -6.67 9.12
C SER A 101 1.73 -6.25 8.94
N VAL A 102 1.98 -4.96 8.64
CA VAL A 102 3.34 -4.45 8.45
C VAL A 102 4.00 -4.23 9.81
N SER A 103 5.18 -4.82 10.00
CA SER A 103 5.99 -4.59 11.19
C SER A 103 7.48 -4.66 10.83
N GLY A 104 8.29 -3.79 11.45
CA GLY A 104 9.75 -3.83 11.29
C GLY A 104 10.30 -3.42 9.92
N THR A 105 9.45 -3.12 8.93
CA THR A 105 9.86 -2.67 7.60
C THR A 105 9.40 -1.24 7.30
N ARG A 106 10.07 -0.61 6.34
CA ARG A 106 9.58 0.63 5.75
C ARG A 106 8.36 0.32 4.90
N HIS A 107 7.35 1.18 4.99
CA HIS A 107 6.17 1.05 4.16
C HIS A 107 5.68 2.41 3.70
N SER A 108 4.91 2.39 2.61
CA SER A 108 4.11 3.53 2.20
C SER A 108 2.66 3.12 2.00
N VAL A 109 1.74 3.99 2.40
CA VAL A 109 0.30 3.84 2.13
C VAL A 109 -0.09 4.67 0.91
N TYR A 110 0.49 5.87 0.81
CA TYR A 110 0.22 6.82 -0.25
C TYR A 110 1.30 6.76 -1.32
N TRP A 111 0.87 6.81 -2.57
CA TRP A 111 1.72 6.68 -3.74
C TRP A 111 1.50 7.85 -4.66
N GLN A 112 2.59 8.36 -5.23
CA GLN A 112 2.48 9.22 -6.39
C GLN A 112 2.08 8.39 -7.61
N VAL A 113 1.04 8.82 -8.31
CA VAL A 113 0.50 8.18 -9.50
C VAL A 113 0.41 9.20 -10.63
N LEU A 114 1.16 8.93 -11.70
CA LEU A 114 1.30 9.79 -12.88
C LEU A 114 0.56 9.23 -14.10
#